data_AF-B4CZG9-F1
#
_entry.id   AF-B4CZG9-F1
#
_cell.length_a   1.000
_cell.length_b   1.000
_cell.length_c   1.000
_cell.angle_alpha   90.00
_cell.angle_beta   90.00
_cell.angle_gamma   90.00
#
_symmetry.space_group_name_H-M   'P 1'
#
loop_
_entity.id
_entity.type
_entity.pdbx_description
1 polymer ?
#
loop_
_entity_poly.entity_id
_entity_poly.type
_entity_poly.pdbx_seq_one_letter_code
_entity_poly.pdbx_strand_id
1 'polypeptide(L)'
;METPEKASQQFRETVQTCFAQMRVARAAELARSRRYREAEDLLTGHEGNPSDPRELDLLARIAAQQRQYPRARHLWEVALQRLPGQAEYERAIVRTRRAERLQTIGRIVALLVVVALVVAGFNPWIRSRVGEIRAQIKILGGQRPPAPAP
;
A
#
# COMPACT_ATOMS: atom_id res chain seq x y z
N MET A 1 -12.13 -38.85 40.20
CA MET A 1 -10.76 -39.29 39.84
C MET A 1 -10.45 -38.71 38.47
N GLU A 2 -9.77 -37.57 38.43
CA GLU A 2 -9.24 -37.03 37.18
C GLU A 2 -8.04 -37.89 36.75
N THR A 3 -8.06 -38.37 35.51
CA THR A 3 -7.02 -39.26 34.99
C THR A 3 -5.72 -38.49 34.75
N PRO A 4 -4.54 -39.09 35.02
CA PRO A 4 -3.22 -38.42 34.84
C PRO A 4 -2.97 -37.93 33.40
N GLU A 5 -3.71 -38.48 32.43
CA GLU A 5 -3.69 -38.06 31.03
C GLU A 5 -4.26 -36.64 30.83
N LYS A 6 -5.34 -36.28 31.54
CA LYS A 6 -5.95 -34.94 31.46
C LYS A 6 -5.02 -33.85 32.00
N ALA A 7 -4.34 -34.12 33.11
CA ALA A 7 -3.38 -33.19 33.70
C ALA A 7 -2.21 -32.89 32.75
N SER A 8 -1.73 -33.91 32.03
CA SER A 8 -0.65 -33.78 31.04
C SER A 8 -1.10 -32.98 29.81
N GLN A 9 -2.34 -33.16 29.36
CA GLN A 9 -2.92 -32.40 28.26
C GLN A 9 -3.11 -30.93 28.63
N GLN A 10 -3.69 -30.64 29.80
CA GLN A 10 -3.86 -29.27 30.29
C GLN A 10 -2.53 -28.53 30.45
N PHE A 11 -1.49 -29.19 30.93
CA PHE A 11 -0.16 -28.60 31.02
C PHE A 11 0.41 -28.27 29.63
N ARG A 12 0.27 -29.16 28.65
CA ARG A 12 0.71 -28.90 27.27
C ARG A 12 -0.04 -27.72 26.66
N GLU A 13 -1.36 -27.64 26.84
CA GLU A 13 -2.18 -26.54 26.32
C GLU A 13 -1.80 -25.19 26.95
N THR A 14 -1.57 -25.16 28.27
CA THR A 14 -1.16 -23.94 28.97
C THR A 14 0.22 -23.47 28.54
N VAL A 15 1.18 -24.39 28.38
CA VAL A 15 2.52 -24.06 27.86
C VAL A 15 2.43 -23.53 26.43
N GLN A 16 1.66 -24.18 25.55
CA GLN A 16 1.46 -23.72 24.17
C GLN A 16 0.83 -22.32 24.11
N THR A 17 -0.17 -22.06 24.94
CA THR A 17 -0.83 -20.75 25.04
C THR A 17 0.16 -19.67 25.51
N CYS A 18 1.02 -20.00 26.47
CA CYS A 18 2.05 -19.09 26.97
C CYS A 18 3.05 -18.72 25.87
N PHE A 19 3.53 -19.72 25.11
CA PHE A 19 4.42 -19.48 23.98
C PHE A 19 3.78 -18.61 22.89
N ALA A 20 2.51 -18.85 22.54
CA ALA A 20 1.78 -18.02 21.59
C ALA A 20 1.70 -16.55 22.06
N GLN A 21 1.40 -16.33 23.34
CA GLN A 21 1.35 -14.98 23.92
C GLN A 21 2.71 -14.27 23.88
N MET A 22 3.80 -14.97 24.25
CA MET A 22 5.15 -14.41 24.18
C MET A 22 5.54 -14.04 22.74
N ARG A 23 5.18 -14.88 21.76
CA ARG A 23 5.43 -14.64 20.34
C ARG A 23 4.71 -13.38 19.86
N VAL A 24 3.43 -13.24 20.16
CA VAL A 24 2.64 -12.03 19.85
C VAL A 24 3.23 -10.79 20.52
N ALA A 25 3.60 -10.88 21.79
CA ALA A 25 4.21 -9.75 22.52
C ALA A 25 5.53 -9.30 21.87
N ARG A 26 6.39 -10.26 21.50
CA ARG A 26 7.67 -9.97 20.85
C ARG A 26 7.50 -9.37 19.46
N ALA A 27 6.58 -9.90 18.66
CA ALA A 27 6.28 -9.34 17.35
C ALA A 27 5.72 -7.91 17.47
N ALA A 28 4.90 -7.63 18.48
CA ALA A 28 4.38 -6.29 18.74
C ALA A 28 5.49 -5.29 19.09
N GLU A 29 6.50 -5.73 19.86
CA GLU A 29 7.69 -4.94 20.15
C GLU A 29 8.49 -4.62 18.88
N LEU A 30 8.78 -5.64 18.05
CA LEU A 30 9.47 -5.46 16.77
C LEU A 30 8.73 -4.50 15.84
N ALA A 31 7.40 -4.63 15.76
CA ALA A 31 6.55 -3.73 14.99
C ALA A 31 6.63 -2.27 15.48
N ARG A 32 6.66 -2.04 16.80
CA ARG A 32 6.85 -0.70 17.39
C ARG A 32 8.22 -0.12 17.02
N SER A 33 9.25 -0.95 16.95
CA SER A 33 10.60 -0.58 16.49
C SER A 33 10.72 -0.46 14.95
N ARG A 34 9.61 -0.53 14.21
CA ARG A 34 9.56 -0.52 12.73
C ARG A 34 10.32 -1.68 12.05
N ARG A 35 10.64 -2.73 12.79
CA ARG A 35 11.27 -3.96 12.28
C ARG A 35 10.18 -4.90 11.77
N TYR A 36 9.41 -4.43 10.77
CA TYR A 36 8.20 -5.11 10.33
C TYR A 36 8.45 -6.50 9.74
N ARG A 37 9.54 -6.66 8.99
CA ARG A 37 9.90 -7.94 8.37
C ARG A 37 10.14 -9.03 9.42
N GLU A 38 10.90 -8.69 10.45
CA GLU A 38 11.16 -9.63 11.55
C GLU A 38 9.92 -9.92 12.38
N ALA A 39 9.04 -8.92 12.58
CA ALA A 39 7.76 -9.12 13.23
C ALA A 39 6.86 -10.07 12.43
N GLU A 40 6.86 -9.94 11.09
CA GLU A 40 6.14 -10.85 10.20
C GLU A 40 6.71 -12.27 10.27
N ASP A 41 8.02 -12.43 10.07
CA ASP A 41 8.71 -13.73 10.10
C ASP A 41 8.47 -14.47 11.42
N LEU A 42 8.42 -13.74 12.54
CA LEU A 42 8.15 -14.30 13.85
C LEU A 42 6.71 -14.82 13.99
N LEU A 43 5.73 -14.21 13.31
CA LEU A 43 4.32 -14.58 13.37
C LEU A 43 3.91 -15.62 12.33
N THR A 44 4.51 -15.64 11.15
CA THR A 44 4.22 -16.64 10.11
C THR A 44 4.82 -18.01 10.42
N GLY A 45 5.83 -18.10 11.28
CA GLY A 45 6.43 -19.36 11.71
C GLY A 45 6.95 -20.22 10.54
N HIS A 46 7.21 -21.50 10.80
CA HIS A 46 7.78 -22.43 9.81
C HIS A 46 6.74 -22.93 8.78
N GLU A 47 5.45 -22.94 9.15
CA GLU A 47 4.35 -23.40 8.28
C GLU A 47 3.72 -22.27 7.44
N GLY A 48 4.20 -21.03 7.60
CA GLY A 48 3.82 -19.89 6.77
C GLY A 48 2.40 -19.35 7.00
N ASN A 49 1.57 -19.99 7.83
CA ASN A 49 0.20 -19.53 8.10
C ASN A 49 -0.09 -19.48 9.60
N PRO A 50 -0.34 -18.29 10.18
CA PRO A 50 -0.70 -18.17 11.58
C PRO A 50 -2.07 -18.79 11.83
N SER A 51 -2.16 -19.62 12.87
CA SER A 51 -3.38 -20.34 13.25
C SER A 51 -4.22 -19.56 14.25
N ASP A 52 -3.62 -18.67 15.05
CA ASP A 52 -4.32 -17.88 16.07
C ASP A 52 -4.90 -16.58 15.47
N PRO A 53 -6.21 -16.28 15.66
CA PRO A 53 -6.82 -14.99 15.32
C PRO A 53 -6.07 -13.77 15.86
N ARG A 54 -5.39 -13.88 17.02
CA ARG A 54 -4.59 -12.78 17.59
C ARG A 54 -3.34 -12.48 16.77
N GLU A 55 -2.72 -13.51 16.21
CA GLU A 55 -1.55 -13.38 15.34
C GLU A 55 -1.95 -12.76 14.00
N LEU A 56 -3.10 -13.18 13.46
CA LEU A 56 -3.70 -12.57 12.27
C LEU A 56 -4.01 -11.08 12.48
N ASP A 57 -4.57 -10.70 13.63
CA ASP A 57 -4.82 -9.28 13.94
C ASP A 57 -3.52 -8.48 13.99
N LEU A 58 -2.49 -9.00 14.67
CA LEU A 58 -1.21 -8.30 14.77
C LEU A 58 -0.53 -8.14 13.41
N LEU A 59 -0.54 -9.18 12.56
CA LEU A 59 -0.06 -9.08 11.18
C LEU A 59 -0.85 -8.07 10.35
N ALA A 60 -2.18 -8.04 10.50
CA ALA A 60 -3.01 -7.07 9.80
C ALA A 60 -2.67 -5.64 10.21
N ARG A 61 -2.43 -5.40 11.51
CA ARG A 61 -1.97 -4.10 12.02
C ARG A 61 -0.59 -3.72 11.51
N ILE A 62 0.35 -4.67 11.45
CA ILE A 62 1.68 -4.48 10.87
C ILE A 62 1.57 -4.12 9.37
N ALA A 63 0.75 -4.85 8.61
CA ALA A 63 0.50 -4.56 7.19
C ALA A 63 -0.14 -3.18 7.00
N ALA A 64 -1.08 -2.79 7.86
CA ALA A 64 -1.71 -1.47 7.83
C ALA A 64 -0.70 -0.34 8.11
N GLN A 65 0.24 -0.55 9.03
CA GLN A 65 1.33 0.40 9.30
C GLN A 65 2.27 0.56 8.10
N GLN A 66 2.53 -0.53 7.37
CA GLN A 66 3.31 -0.51 6.13
C GLN A 66 2.54 0.04 4.91
N ARG A 67 1.31 0.55 5.11
CA ARG A 67 0.39 1.01 4.06
C ARG A 67 0.03 -0.10 3.04
N GLN A 68 0.17 -1.36 3.43
CA GLN A 68 -0.27 -2.52 2.66
C GLN A 68 -1.75 -2.82 2.99
N TYR A 69 -2.62 -1.85 2.75
CA TYR A 69 -4.04 -1.92 3.13
C TYR A 69 -4.79 -3.14 2.54
N PRO A 70 -4.54 -3.57 1.28
CA PRO A 70 -5.18 -4.78 0.75
C PRO A 70 -4.81 -6.04 1.55
N ARG A 71 -3.53 -6.18 1.92
CA ARG A 71 -3.04 -7.30 2.73
C ARG A 71 -3.61 -7.27 4.14
N ALA A 72 -3.63 -6.09 4.77
CA ALA A 72 -4.23 -5.91 6.09
C ALA A 72 -5.71 -6.32 6.10
N ARG A 73 -6.47 -5.92 5.06
CA ARG A 73 -7.87 -6.27 4.92
C ARG A 73 -8.07 -7.79 4.81
N HIS A 74 -7.30 -8.43 3.94
CA HIS A 74 -7.38 -9.88 3.76
C HIS A 74 -7.11 -10.63 5.07
N LEU A 75 -6.12 -10.20 5.85
CA LEU A 75 -5.80 -10.81 7.14
C LEU A 75 -6.94 -10.67 8.16
N TRP A 76 -7.58 -9.49 8.24
CA TRP A 76 -8.75 -9.33 9.11
C TRP A 76 -9.99 -10.07 8.61
N GLU A 77 -10.17 -10.22 7.29
CA GLU A 77 -11.23 -11.07 6.73
C GLU A 77 -11.03 -12.54 7.13
N VAL A 78 -9.80 -13.06 7.07
CA VAL A 78 -9.45 -14.41 7.53
C VAL A 78 -9.65 -14.55 9.05
N ALA A 79 -9.26 -13.54 9.83
CA ALA A 79 -9.48 -13.53 11.28
C ALA A 79 -10.98 -13.56 11.64
N LEU A 80 -11.80 -12.80 10.91
CA LEU A 80 -13.26 -12.74 11.10
C LEU A 80 -13.95 -14.06 10.72
N GLN A 81 -13.45 -14.76 9.69
CA GLN A 81 -13.95 -16.10 9.34
C GLN A 81 -13.70 -17.12 10.46
N ARG A 82 -12.59 -16.98 11.19
CA ARG A 82 -12.25 -17.88 12.31
C ARG A 82 -12.95 -17.50 13.60
N LEU A 83 -13.14 -16.21 13.85
CA LEU A 83 -13.82 -15.69 15.04
C LEU A 83 -14.94 -14.72 14.64
N PRO A 84 -16.11 -15.24 14.22
CA PRO A 84 -17.23 -14.41 13.83
C PRO A 84 -17.76 -13.61 15.02
N GLY A 85 -18.24 -12.38 14.77
CA GLY A 85 -18.82 -11.51 15.79
C GLY A 85 -17.84 -10.53 16.45
N GLN A 86 -16.58 -10.50 16.03
CA GLN A 86 -15.60 -9.51 16.48
C GLN A 86 -15.79 -8.17 15.74
N ALA A 87 -16.58 -7.27 16.32
CA ALA A 87 -16.84 -5.93 15.77
C ALA A 87 -15.56 -5.09 15.54
N GLU A 88 -14.47 -5.42 16.24
CA GLU A 88 -13.18 -4.76 16.05
C GLU A 88 -12.59 -5.00 14.65
N TYR A 89 -12.69 -6.23 14.13
CA TYR A 89 -12.18 -6.59 12.80
C TYR A 89 -12.98 -5.91 11.70
N GLU A 90 -14.30 -5.86 11.83
CA GLU A 90 -15.18 -5.14 10.89
C GLU A 90 -14.83 -3.64 10.84
N ARG A 91 -14.67 -3.00 12.01
CA ARG A 91 -14.24 -1.59 12.08
C ARG A 91 -12.85 -1.38 11.49
N ALA A 92 -11.94 -2.35 11.63
CA ALA A 92 -10.60 -2.26 11.07
C ALA A 92 -10.60 -2.38 9.53
N ILE A 93 -11.41 -3.29 8.98
CA ILE A 93 -11.65 -3.46 7.54
C ILE A 93 -12.23 -2.18 6.93
N VAL A 94 -13.24 -1.58 7.56
CA VAL A 94 -13.84 -0.32 7.07
C VAL A 94 -12.82 0.83 7.07
N ARG A 95 -12.03 0.96 8.15
CA ARG A 95 -10.98 1.99 8.25
C ARG A 95 -9.92 1.86 7.16
N THR A 96 -9.44 0.65 6.90
CA THR A 96 -8.41 0.43 5.87
C THR A 96 -8.93 0.64 4.46
N ARG A 97 -10.19 0.29 4.17
CA ARG A 97 -10.83 0.60 2.88
C ARG A 97 -10.85 2.10 2.58
N ARG A 98 -11.12 2.93 3.60
CA ARG A 98 -11.10 4.39 3.46
C ARG A 98 -9.68 4.91 3.22
N ALA A 99 -8.68 4.39 3.93
CA ALA A 99 -7.29 4.77 3.77
C ALA A 99 -6.74 4.40 2.37
N GLU A 100 -7.07 3.21 1.88
CA GLU A 100 -6.70 2.75 0.53
C GLU A 100 -7.24 3.68 -0.56
N ARG A 101 -8.54 4.04 -0.48
CA ARG A 101 -9.16 4.98 -1.44
C ARG A 101 -8.45 6.34 -1.46
N LEU A 102 -8.17 6.89 -0.28
CA LEU A 102 -7.48 8.18 -0.17
C LEU A 102 -6.07 8.13 -0.77
N GLN A 103 -5.32 7.05 -0.54
CA GLN A 103 -3.99 6.88 -1.10
C GLN A 103 -4.03 6.75 -2.63
N THR A 104 -4.95 5.96 -3.18
CA THR A 104 -5.09 5.78 -4.62
C THR A 104 -5.51 7.07 -5.31
N ILE A 105 -6.50 7.79 -4.77
CA ILE A 105 -6.93 9.10 -5.29
C ILE A 105 -5.78 10.10 -5.23
N GLY A 106 -5.05 10.17 -4.12
CA GLY A 106 -3.90 11.06 -3.97
C GLY A 106 -2.82 10.79 -5.02
N ARG A 107 -2.51 9.51 -5.31
CA ARG A 107 -1.55 9.14 -6.37
C ARG A 107 -2.04 9.56 -7.76
N ILE A 108 -3.32 9.35 -8.07
CA ILE A 108 -3.89 9.74 -9.37
C ILE A 108 -3.85 11.26 -9.53
N VAL A 109 -4.25 12.03 -8.51
CA VAL A 109 -4.20 13.49 -8.53
C VAL A 109 -2.77 13.98 -8.73
N ALA A 110 -1.79 13.41 -8.01
CA ALA A 110 -0.39 13.76 -8.19
C ALA A 110 0.10 13.50 -9.62
N LEU A 111 -0.26 12.37 -10.22
CA LEU A 111 0.08 12.06 -11.62
C LEU A 111 -0.57 13.06 -12.58
N LEU A 112 -1.84 13.42 -12.38
CA LEU A 112 -2.52 14.40 -13.21
C LEU A 112 -1.86 15.78 -13.14
N VAL A 113 -1.42 16.20 -11.94
CA VAL A 113 -0.67 17.46 -11.76
C VAL A 113 0.66 17.42 -12.52
N VAL A 114 1.42 16.32 -12.41
CA VAL A 114 2.68 16.16 -13.15
C VAL A 114 2.45 16.22 -14.66
N VAL A 115 1.45 15.53 -15.17
CA VAL A 115 1.08 15.58 -16.60
C VAL A 115 0.69 16.99 -17.02
N ALA A 116 -0.13 17.69 -16.22
CA ALA A 116 -0.52 19.07 -16.50
C ALA A 116 0.68 20.01 -16.54
N LEU A 117 1.65 19.86 -15.64
CA LEU A 117 2.89 20.65 -15.63
C LEU A 117 3.75 20.35 -16.87
N VAL A 118 3.87 19.08 -17.28
CA VAL A 118 4.60 18.71 -18.50
C VAL A 118 3.93 19.33 -19.73
N VAL A 119 2.61 19.20 -19.86
CA VAL A 119 1.85 19.78 -20.98
C VAL A 119 1.97 21.31 -20.98
N ALA A 120 1.83 21.96 -19.83
CA ALA A 120 1.96 23.40 -19.69
C ALA A 120 3.39 23.88 -20.01
N GLY A 121 4.42 23.12 -19.68
CA GLY A 121 5.81 23.40 -20.05
C GLY A 121 6.10 23.17 -21.54
N PHE A 122 5.45 22.18 -22.16
CA PHE A 122 5.65 21.83 -23.57
C PHE A 122 4.92 22.77 -24.54
N ASN A 123 3.76 23.28 -24.14
CA ASN A 123 2.88 24.11 -24.96
C ASN A 123 3.51 25.46 -25.43
N PRO A 124 4.21 26.25 -24.59
CA PRO A 124 4.86 27.48 -25.03
C PRO A 124 6.05 27.26 -25.96
N TRP A 125 6.75 26.12 -25.85
CA TRP A 125 7.90 25.78 -26.70
C TRP A 125 7.50 25.51 -28.15
N ILE A 126 6.39 24.80 -28.38
CA ILE A 126 5.84 24.57 -29.72
C ILE A 126 5.34 25.88 -30.34
N ARG A 127 4.66 26.71 -29.55
CA ARG A 127 4.11 27.99 -30.02
C ARG A 127 5.21 28.98 -30.43
N SER A 128 6.36 28.95 -29.76
CA SER A 128 7.54 29.75 -30.12
C SER A 128 8.17 29.30 -31.45
N ARG A 129 8.38 27.99 -31.67
CA ARG A 129 8.96 27.48 -32.94
C ARG A 129 8.09 27.74 -34.17
N VAL A 130 6.76 27.66 -34.03
CA VAL A 130 5.85 27.88 -35.17
C VAL A 130 5.84 29.34 -35.62
N GLY A 131 6.03 30.29 -34.68
CA GLY A 131 6.17 31.71 -35.02
C GLY A 131 7.41 32.01 -35.86
N GLU A 132 8.51 31.32 -35.56
CA GLU A 132 9.81 31.51 -36.22
C GLU A 132 9.83 30.97 -37.66
N ILE A 133 9.18 29.83 -37.90
CA ILE A 133 9.04 29.25 -39.26
C ILE A 133 8.18 30.16 -40.16
N ARG A 134 7.10 30.76 -39.62
CA ARG A 134 6.26 31.71 -40.38
C ARG A 134 7.03 32.99 -40.75
N ALA A 135 7.95 33.43 -39.89
CA ALA A 135 8.79 34.59 -40.16
C ALA A 135 9.76 34.33 -41.33
N GLN A 136 10.40 33.15 -41.38
CA GLN A 136 11.33 32.80 -42.47
C GLN A 136 10.64 32.67 -43.84
N ILE A 137 9.44 32.07 -43.90
CA ILE A 137 8.68 31.93 -45.15
C ILE A 137 8.31 33.30 -45.73
N LYS A 138 8.02 34.29 -44.89
CA LYS A 138 7.67 35.64 -45.35
C LYS A 138 8.84 36.38 -45.98
N ILE A 139 10.07 36.12 -45.51
CA ILE A 139 11.30 36.70 -46.08
C ILE A 139 11.60 36.08 -47.45
N LEU A 140 11.41 34.76 -47.60
CA LEU A 140 11.58 34.05 -48.87
C LEU A 140 10.52 34.38 -49.91
N GLY A 141 9.27 34.68 -49.51
CA GLY A 141 8.20 35.09 -50.43
C GLY A 141 8.24 36.56 -50.86
N GLY A 142 9.05 37.40 -50.20
CA GLY A 142 9.13 38.85 -50.46
C GLY A 142 10.13 39.29 -51.54
N GLN A 143 11.06 38.41 -51.96
CA GLN A 143 11.97 38.71 -53.06
C GLN A 143 11.39 38.24 -54.40
N ARG A 144 10.51 39.05 -55.00
CA ARG A 144 10.21 38.94 -56.44
C ARG A 144 11.16 39.92 -57.16
N PRO A 145 12.11 39.46 -57.99
CA PRO A 145 12.99 40.37 -58.71
C PRO A 145 12.18 41.22 -59.70
N PRO A 146 12.51 42.52 -59.88
CA PRO A 146 11.79 43.39 -60.80
C PRO A 146 11.96 42.88 -62.24
N ALA A 147 10.86 42.91 -62.99
CA ALA A 147 10.84 42.49 -64.38
C ALA A 147 11.78 43.37 -65.22
N PRO A 148 12.45 42.80 -66.24
CA PRO A 148 13.32 43.58 -67.12
C PRO A 148 12.48 44.61 -67.89
N ALA A 149 12.93 45.87 -67.88
CA ALA A 149 12.32 46.95 -68.64
C ALA A 149 12.48 46.71 -70.15
N PRO A 150 11.50 47.14 -70.98
CA PRO A 150 11.53 46.95 -72.42
C PRO A 150 12.63 47.75 -73.12
#